data_AF-C8P4G6-F1
#
_entry.id   AF-C8P4G6-F1
#
_cell.length_a   1.000
_cell.length_b   1.000
_cell.length_c   1.000
_cell.angle_alpha   90.00
_cell.angle_beta   90.00
_cell.angle_gamma   90.00
#
_symmetry.space_group_name_H-M   'P 1'
#
loop_
_entity.id
_entity.type
_entity.pdbx_description
1 polymer ?
#
loop_
_entity_poly.entity_id
_entity_poly.type
_entity_poly.pdbx_seq_one_letter_code
_entity_poly.pdbx_strand_id
1 'polypeptide(L)'
;MQTKPLFNKVLTGSAALAIALTLAGCGHHDTTTTESSSSSVRSAKTASTSKQSSAYRSANKLIQNEDYQGAYDRLNSANNRSTQEDNLATDLQNYMSARNAYRSGNYTTAAATLKEQKSASPEMRKANKKLQKQIAKAQDSSSSSSVAGNKTSSTSQSSTDQTNDDVVVAFANKMGFSGDKGYQIVQTDKSGNTYKFEVRRSNSDNTVANLVGIYQYNNQTGAVTKLS
;
A
#
# COMPACT_ATOMS: atom_id res chain seq x y z
N MET A 1 -8.19 36.56 -45.95
CA MET A 1 -7.20 37.59 -45.53
C MET A 1 -6.62 37.16 -44.20
N GLN A 2 -5.30 37.02 -44.15
CA GLN A 2 -4.52 36.56 -42.99
C GLN A 2 -4.34 37.68 -41.97
N THR A 3 -4.56 37.40 -40.69
CA THR A 3 -4.01 38.18 -39.57
C THR A 3 -3.01 37.33 -38.81
N LYS A 4 -1.77 37.80 -38.79
CA LYS A 4 -0.58 37.15 -38.22
C LYS A 4 -0.64 37.13 -36.67
N PRO A 5 -0.02 36.14 -36.01
CA PRO A 5 0.20 36.14 -34.56
C PRO A 5 1.45 36.99 -34.21
N LEU A 6 1.41 37.70 -33.08
CA LEU A 6 2.58 38.36 -32.50
C LEU A 6 2.85 37.83 -31.09
N PHE A 7 4.13 37.53 -30.90
CA PHE A 7 4.84 36.94 -29.77
C PHE A 7 4.57 37.61 -28.43
N ASN A 8 4.56 36.80 -27.36
CA ASN A 8 5.10 37.22 -26.07
C ASN A 8 6.12 36.20 -25.57
N LYS A 9 7.38 36.63 -25.57
CA LYS A 9 8.51 36.02 -24.85
C LYS A 9 8.51 36.58 -23.43
N VAL A 10 8.58 35.72 -22.41
CA VAL A 10 8.93 36.09 -21.03
C VAL A 10 9.72 34.90 -20.47
N LEU A 11 11.05 34.95 -20.42
CA LEU A 11 11.94 35.56 -19.41
C LEU A 11 12.45 34.50 -18.42
N THR A 12 13.71 34.15 -18.64
CA THR A 12 14.80 33.78 -17.74
C THR A 12 14.50 33.81 -16.22
N GLY A 13 14.91 32.76 -15.52
CA GLY A 13 14.98 32.77 -14.05
C GLY A 13 15.61 31.52 -13.46
N SER A 14 16.95 31.43 -13.52
CA SER A 14 17.74 30.46 -12.75
C SER A 14 17.68 30.80 -11.26
N ALA A 15 17.32 29.85 -10.41
CA ALA A 15 17.61 29.89 -8.98
C ALA A 15 18.03 28.48 -8.53
N ALA A 16 19.35 28.26 -8.50
CA ALA A 16 19.94 27.11 -7.84
C ALA A 16 19.97 27.41 -6.33
N LEU A 17 19.17 26.68 -5.55
CA LEU A 17 19.27 26.67 -4.10
C LEU A 17 20.20 25.54 -3.69
N ALA A 18 21.47 25.88 -3.45
CA ALA A 18 22.44 25.02 -2.79
C ALA A 18 22.08 24.94 -1.30
N ILE A 19 21.62 23.78 -0.84
CA ILE A 19 21.43 23.52 0.59
C ILE A 19 22.75 22.92 1.11
N ALA A 20 23.48 23.72 1.88
CA ALA A 20 24.70 23.31 2.55
C ALA A 20 24.40 22.31 3.68
N LEU A 21 25.11 21.17 3.70
CA LEU A 21 25.16 20.29 4.86
C LEU A 21 26.14 20.87 5.89
N THR A 22 25.62 21.42 6.98
CA THR A 22 26.42 21.66 8.18
C THR A 22 26.37 20.44 9.08
N LEU A 23 27.44 19.64 9.02
CA LEU A 23 27.76 18.60 10.00
C LEU A 23 28.22 19.28 11.30
N ALA A 24 27.37 19.31 12.32
CA ALA A 24 27.76 19.69 13.67
C ALA A 24 28.06 18.41 14.46
N GLY A 25 29.34 18.09 14.59
CA GLY A 25 29.87 17.19 15.60
C GLY A 25 30.80 17.98 16.51
N CYS A 26 30.49 18.00 17.81
CA CYS A 26 31.31 18.29 19.00
C CYS A 26 30.32 18.11 20.18
N GLY A 27 30.52 17.32 21.24
CA GLY A 27 31.76 16.91 21.88
C GLY A 27 32.10 17.87 23.02
N HIS A 28 32.13 17.36 24.26
CA HIS A 28 32.66 17.95 25.52
C HIS A 28 31.69 18.83 26.36
N HIS A 29 31.70 18.87 27.70
CA HIS A 29 32.74 18.61 28.71
C HIS A 29 32.14 18.18 30.08
N ASP A 30 33.05 17.79 30.95
CA ASP A 30 33.12 16.85 32.07
C ASP A 30 32.46 17.14 33.43
N THR A 31 32.30 16.06 34.21
CA THR A 31 32.75 16.01 35.61
C THR A 31 33.50 14.70 35.88
N THR A 32 34.76 14.84 36.26
CA THR A 32 35.80 13.87 36.65
C THR A 32 35.49 13.04 37.90
N THR A 33 35.83 11.73 37.91
CA THR A 33 36.91 11.11 38.73
C THR A 33 37.00 9.57 38.54
N THR A 34 38.17 9.14 38.05
CA THR A 34 39.06 8.07 38.57
C THR A 34 38.66 6.56 38.50
N GLU A 35 39.35 5.89 37.56
CA GLU A 35 39.99 4.56 37.62
C GLU A 35 39.18 3.24 37.68
N SER A 36 39.43 2.47 36.61
CA SER A 36 39.69 1.01 36.59
C SER A 36 38.54 0.00 36.76
N SER A 37 38.41 -0.83 35.71
CA SER A 37 37.97 -2.23 35.67
C SER A 37 36.63 -2.53 34.98
N SER A 38 36.71 -3.49 34.04
CA SER A 38 35.64 -4.25 33.39
C SER A 38 34.86 -3.56 32.27
N SER A 39 35.24 -3.92 31.03
CA SER A 39 34.40 -3.82 29.84
C SER A 39 33.17 -4.71 30.01
N SER A 40 32.17 -4.21 30.73
CA SER A 40 30.81 -4.73 30.64
C SER A 40 30.24 -4.26 29.32
N VAL A 41 30.44 -5.07 28.28
CA VAL A 41 29.52 -5.11 27.14
C VAL A 41 28.11 -5.10 27.72
N ARG A 42 27.41 -3.96 27.60
CA ARG A 42 25.98 -3.91 27.82
C ARG A 42 25.36 -4.71 26.68
N SER A 43 25.37 -6.04 26.83
CA SER A 43 24.43 -6.91 26.15
C SER A 43 23.07 -6.33 26.42
N ALA A 44 22.50 -5.67 25.41
CA ALA A 44 21.12 -5.23 25.44
C ALA A 44 20.30 -6.49 25.69
N LYS A 45 19.88 -6.66 26.95
CA LYS A 45 18.99 -7.71 27.40
C LYS A 45 17.81 -7.69 26.43
N THR A 46 17.68 -8.72 25.61
CA THR A 46 16.48 -9.07 24.86
C THR A 46 15.39 -9.32 25.88
N ALA A 47 14.80 -8.25 26.39
CA ALA A 47 13.58 -8.28 27.16
C ALA A 47 12.46 -8.54 26.16
N SER A 48 12.23 -9.82 25.91
CA SER A 48 11.01 -10.42 25.36
C SER A 48 9.82 -10.06 26.25
N THR A 49 9.45 -8.79 26.23
CA THR A 49 8.11 -8.34 26.53
C THR A 49 7.45 -8.15 25.17
N SER A 50 6.24 -8.68 25.01
CA SER A 50 5.38 -8.67 23.81
C SER A 50 4.95 -7.26 23.38
N LYS A 51 5.88 -6.30 23.34
CA LYS A 51 5.66 -5.01 22.71
C LYS A 51 5.44 -5.29 21.24
N GLN A 52 4.19 -5.13 20.79
CA GLN A 52 3.84 -5.13 19.37
C GLN A 52 4.89 -4.32 18.61
N SER A 53 5.29 -4.76 17.42
CA SER A 53 6.31 -4.05 16.66
C SER A 53 5.84 -2.63 16.29
N SER A 54 6.79 -1.73 16.01
CA SER A 54 6.45 -0.39 15.51
C SER A 54 5.75 -0.44 14.16
N ALA A 55 6.09 -1.39 13.29
CA ALA A 55 5.45 -1.59 11.99
C ALA A 55 3.99 -2.04 12.15
N TYR A 56 3.70 -2.98 13.05
CA TYR A 56 2.32 -3.39 13.33
C TYR A 56 1.46 -2.24 13.84
N ARG A 57 1.96 -1.43 14.80
CA ARG A 57 1.24 -0.25 15.28
C ARG A 57 1.01 0.77 14.18
N SER A 58 2.01 1.03 13.34
CA SER A 58 1.91 1.97 12.22
C SER A 58 0.88 1.49 11.20
N ALA A 59 0.90 0.20 10.85
CA ALA A 59 -0.08 -0.39 9.95
C ALA A 59 -1.52 -0.26 10.49
N ASN A 60 -1.75 -0.45 11.80
CA ASN A 60 -3.08 -0.24 12.37
C ASN A 60 -3.56 1.22 12.24
N LYS A 61 -2.68 2.20 12.38
CA LYS A 61 -3.02 3.62 12.15
C LYS A 61 -3.38 3.89 10.69
N LEU A 62 -2.63 3.30 9.76
CA LEU A 62 -2.90 3.43 8.32
C LEU A 62 -4.25 2.79 7.96
N ILE A 63 -4.54 1.60 8.50
CA ILE A 63 -5.85 0.93 8.37
C ILE A 63 -6.98 1.80 8.95
N GLN A 64 -6.77 2.41 10.12
CA GLN A 64 -7.75 3.31 10.72
C GLN A 64 -8.07 4.51 9.81
N ASN A 65 -7.08 4.99 9.07
CA ASN A 65 -7.21 6.05 8.09
C ASN A 65 -7.69 5.55 6.71
N GLU A 66 -8.08 4.28 6.60
CA GLU A 66 -8.50 3.61 5.37
C GLU A 66 -7.41 3.57 4.26
N ASP A 67 -6.13 3.73 4.64
CA ASP A 67 -4.95 3.56 3.78
C ASP A 67 -4.42 2.12 3.92
N TYR A 68 -5.03 1.20 3.17
CA TYR A 68 -4.75 -0.23 3.28
C TYR A 68 -3.49 -0.61 2.49
N GLN A 69 -3.23 0.06 1.35
CA GLN A 69 -2.00 -0.13 0.60
C GLN A 69 -0.79 0.34 1.41
N GLY A 70 -0.85 1.55 1.98
CA GLY A 70 0.21 2.07 2.83
C GLY A 70 0.45 1.18 4.05
N ALA A 71 -0.62 0.62 4.64
CA ALA A 71 -0.49 -0.35 5.73
C ALA A 71 0.26 -1.63 5.28
N TYR A 72 -0.06 -2.15 4.09
CA TYR A 72 0.59 -3.33 3.52
C TYR A 72 2.07 -3.05 3.23
N ASP A 73 2.38 -1.93 2.57
CA ASP A 73 3.75 -1.52 2.25
C ASP A 73 4.58 -1.31 3.51
N ARG A 74 3.99 -0.71 4.55
CA ARG A 74 4.66 -0.49 5.84
C ARG A 74 5.06 -1.80 6.52
N LEU A 75 4.23 -2.83 6.43
CA LEU A 75 4.52 -4.17 6.95
C LEU A 75 5.56 -4.88 6.09
N ASN A 76 5.49 -4.74 4.78
CA ASN A 76 6.41 -5.40 3.86
C ASN A 76 7.81 -4.75 3.81
N SER A 77 7.92 -3.51 4.29
CA SER A 77 9.19 -2.80 4.47
C SER A 77 9.84 -3.05 5.85
N ALA A 78 9.21 -3.83 6.73
CA ALA A 78 9.77 -4.15 8.04
C ALA A 78 10.74 -5.34 7.95
N ASN A 79 11.97 -5.16 8.46
CA ASN A 79 12.92 -6.27 8.59
C ASN A 79 12.44 -7.27 9.65
N ASN A 80 12.64 -8.57 9.40
CA ASN A 80 12.33 -9.66 10.34
C ASN A 80 10.89 -9.65 10.84
N ARG A 81 9.94 -9.75 9.91
CA ARG A 81 8.51 -9.77 10.20
C ARG A 81 8.15 -10.91 11.16
N SER A 82 7.41 -10.55 12.20
CA SER A 82 6.75 -11.48 13.10
C SER A 82 5.55 -12.15 12.43
N THR A 83 5.14 -13.31 12.93
CA THR A 83 3.90 -14.00 12.52
C THR A 83 2.67 -13.08 12.58
N GLN A 84 2.65 -12.15 13.54
CA GLN A 84 1.54 -11.19 13.70
C GLN A 84 1.47 -10.19 12.54
N GLU A 85 2.62 -9.73 12.04
CA GLU A 85 2.71 -8.84 10.88
C GLU A 85 2.41 -9.59 9.59
N ASP A 86 2.89 -10.83 9.46
CA ASP A 86 2.56 -11.73 8.35
C ASP A 86 1.05 -11.95 8.23
N ASN A 87 0.39 -12.31 9.34
CA ASN A 87 -1.05 -12.48 9.36
C ASN A 87 -1.80 -11.17 9.02
N LEU A 88 -1.30 -10.01 9.47
CA LEU A 88 -1.91 -8.73 9.14
C LEU A 88 -1.78 -8.38 7.65
N ALA A 89 -0.63 -8.62 7.03
CA ALA A 89 -0.49 -8.35 5.60
C ALA A 89 -1.32 -9.32 4.74
N THR A 90 -1.44 -10.59 5.13
CA THR A 90 -2.35 -11.53 4.47
C THR A 90 -3.80 -11.04 4.57
N ASP A 91 -4.26 -10.65 5.76
CA ASP A 91 -5.62 -10.12 5.94
C ASP A 91 -5.85 -8.83 5.13
N LEU A 92 -4.86 -7.94 5.05
CA LEU A 92 -4.90 -6.73 4.23
C LEU A 92 -5.07 -7.04 2.74
N GLN A 93 -4.29 -7.97 2.23
CA GLN A 93 -4.35 -8.38 0.83
C GLN A 93 -5.71 -9.00 0.47
N ASN A 94 -6.24 -9.86 1.35
CA ASN A 94 -7.57 -10.44 1.20
C ASN A 94 -8.65 -9.35 1.24
N TYR A 95 -8.56 -8.41 2.19
CA TYR A 95 -9.51 -7.30 2.31
C TYR A 95 -9.52 -6.42 1.08
N MET A 96 -8.36 -5.99 0.60
CA MET A 96 -8.24 -5.10 -0.56
C MET A 96 -8.79 -5.79 -1.82
N SER A 97 -8.51 -7.09 -1.99
CA SER A 97 -9.08 -7.89 -3.08
C SER A 97 -10.61 -8.01 -2.99
N ALA A 98 -11.14 -8.30 -1.79
CA ALA A 98 -12.58 -8.37 -1.56
C ALA A 98 -13.27 -7.02 -1.76
N ARG A 99 -12.64 -5.92 -1.33
CA ARG A 99 -13.13 -4.56 -1.51
C ARG A 99 -13.21 -4.20 -3.00
N ASN A 100 -12.18 -4.53 -3.78
CA ASN A 100 -12.21 -4.34 -5.23
C ASN A 100 -13.31 -5.18 -5.91
N ALA A 101 -13.49 -6.44 -5.48
CA ALA A 101 -14.59 -7.29 -5.97
C ALA A 101 -15.97 -6.70 -5.62
N TYR A 102 -16.14 -6.19 -4.40
CA TYR A 102 -17.37 -5.51 -3.98
C TYR A 102 -17.65 -4.28 -4.84
N ARG A 103 -16.65 -3.43 -5.08
CA ARG A 103 -16.78 -2.20 -5.89
C ARG A 103 -17.03 -2.47 -7.37
N SER A 104 -16.62 -3.63 -7.88
CA SER A 104 -16.93 -4.09 -9.25
C SER A 104 -18.27 -4.82 -9.35
N GLY A 105 -19.05 -4.89 -8.27
CA GLY A 105 -20.36 -5.57 -8.23
C GLY A 105 -20.27 -7.09 -8.12
N ASN A 106 -19.06 -7.66 -8.02
CA ASN A 106 -18.86 -9.09 -7.85
C ASN A 106 -18.92 -9.48 -6.36
N TYR A 107 -20.14 -9.42 -5.80
CA TYR A 107 -20.38 -9.68 -4.38
C TYR A 107 -20.07 -11.13 -3.96
N THR A 108 -20.21 -12.10 -4.87
CA THR A 108 -19.87 -13.51 -4.61
C THR A 108 -18.37 -13.68 -4.39
N THR A 109 -17.53 -13.12 -5.28
CA THR A 109 -16.07 -13.14 -5.09
C THR A 109 -15.68 -12.34 -3.85
N ALA A 110 -16.28 -11.17 -3.63
CA ALA A 110 -16.02 -10.38 -2.43
C ALA A 110 -16.30 -11.18 -1.13
N ALA A 111 -17.44 -11.88 -1.07
CA ALA A 111 -17.82 -12.71 0.07
C ALA A 111 -16.88 -13.91 0.24
N ALA A 112 -16.38 -14.52 -0.84
CA ALA A 112 -15.48 -15.67 -0.76
C ALA A 112 -14.09 -15.26 -0.24
N THR A 113 -13.54 -14.14 -0.71
CA THR A 113 -12.19 -13.68 -0.35
C THR A 113 -12.08 -13.14 1.08
N LEU A 114 -13.18 -12.66 1.67
CA LEU A 114 -13.17 -11.95 2.97
C LEU A 114 -13.31 -12.85 4.22
N LYS A 115 -13.50 -14.17 4.05
CA LYS A 115 -13.94 -15.07 5.14
C LYS A 115 -12.85 -15.47 6.12
N GLU A 116 -11.57 -15.45 5.74
CA GLU A 116 -10.48 -15.91 6.60
C GLU A 116 -9.71 -14.72 7.17
N GLN A 117 -9.77 -14.55 8.50
CA GLN A 117 -8.98 -13.57 9.23
C GLN A 117 -7.97 -14.26 10.15
N LYS A 118 -6.69 -14.03 9.90
CA LYS A 118 -5.58 -14.58 10.69
C LYS A 118 -5.00 -13.55 11.66
N SER A 119 -5.27 -12.26 11.42
CA SER A 119 -4.69 -11.17 12.20
C SER A 119 -5.44 -10.88 13.51
N ALA A 120 -4.67 -10.49 14.52
CA ALA A 120 -5.19 -9.96 15.78
C ALA A 120 -5.57 -8.47 15.72
N SER A 121 -5.45 -7.82 14.57
CA SER A 121 -5.59 -6.36 14.45
C SER A 121 -7.04 -5.91 14.71
N PRO A 122 -7.28 -5.01 15.69
CA PRO A 122 -8.61 -4.50 15.95
C PRO A 122 -9.14 -3.70 14.75
N GLU A 123 -8.31 -2.85 14.13
CA GLU A 123 -8.71 -2.02 12.99
C GLU A 123 -9.02 -2.87 11.76
N MET A 124 -8.22 -3.90 11.48
CA MET A 124 -8.46 -4.82 10.36
C MET A 124 -9.77 -5.61 10.57
N ARG A 125 -10.03 -6.10 11.79
CA ARG A 125 -11.30 -6.77 12.12
C ARG A 125 -12.49 -5.84 11.98
N LYS A 126 -12.36 -4.58 12.38
CA LYS A 126 -13.40 -3.57 12.21
C LYS A 126 -13.69 -3.31 10.72
N ALA A 127 -12.65 -3.13 9.91
CA ALA A 127 -12.77 -2.94 8.46
C ALA A 127 -13.40 -4.17 7.78
N ASN A 128 -12.99 -5.38 8.13
CA ASN A 128 -13.55 -6.63 7.61
C ASN A 128 -15.04 -6.77 7.96
N LYS A 129 -15.43 -6.55 9.22
CA LYS A 129 -16.85 -6.56 9.62
C LYS A 129 -17.67 -5.51 8.87
N LYS A 130 -17.13 -4.30 8.65
CA LYS A 130 -17.79 -3.24 7.88
C LYS A 130 -18.05 -3.71 6.44
N LEU A 131 -17.04 -4.27 5.77
CA LEU A 131 -17.17 -4.74 4.39
C LEU A 131 -18.08 -5.98 4.29
N GLN A 132 -18.02 -6.92 5.23
CA GLN A 132 -18.94 -8.07 5.28
C GLN A 132 -20.41 -7.62 5.34
N LYS A 133 -20.73 -6.63 6.19
CA LYS A 133 -22.08 -6.06 6.27
C LYS A 133 -22.51 -5.39 4.95
N GLN A 134 -21.60 -4.68 4.29
CA GLN A 134 -21.87 -4.05 3.00
C GLN A 134 -22.14 -5.08 1.90
N ILE A 135 -21.36 -6.17 1.86
CA ILE A 135 -21.55 -7.29 0.92
C ILE A 135 -22.90 -7.95 1.16
N ALA A 136 -23.22 -8.33 2.41
CA ALA A 136 -24.51 -8.95 2.75
C ALA A 136 -25.69 -8.07 2.34
N LYS A 137 -25.66 -6.78 2.70
CA LYS A 137 -26.69 -5.82 2.30
C LYS A 137 -26.84 -5.72 0.78
N ALA A 138 -25.74 -5.73 0.03
CA ALA A 138 -25.78 -5.67 -1.42
C ALA A 138 -26.35 -6.96 -2.04
N GLN A 139 -26.04 -8.13 -1.48
CA GLN A 139 -26.60 -9.41 -1.92
C GLN A 139 -28.11 -9.52 -1.64
N ASP A 140 -28.57 -9.04 -0.48
CA ASP A 140 -30.00 -9.00 -0.13
C ASP A 140 -30.78 -8.03 -1.05
N SER A 141 -30.19 -6.87 -1.32
CA SER A 141 -30.78 -5.88 -2.24
C SER A 141 -30.85 -6.41 -3.68
N SER A 142 -29.86 -7.21 -4.09
CA SER A 142 -29.83 -7.86 -5.41
C SER A 142 -30.82 -9.02 -5.54
N SER A 143 -31.23 -9.61 -4.42
CA SER A 143 -32.22 -10.70 -4.36
C SER A 143 -33.67 -10.18 -4.45
N SER A 144 -33.88 -8.87 -4.34
CA SER A 144 -35.19 -8.21 -4.43
C SER A 144 -35.57 -7.81 -5.86
N SER A 145 -34.68 -7.99 -6.84
CA SER A 145 -34.92 -7.72 -8.27
C SER A 145 -34.96 -9.02 -9.06
N SER A 146 -36.04 -9.78 -8.91
CA SER A 146 -36.38 -10.88 -9.80
C SER A 146 -36.93 -10.36 -11.13
N VAL A 147 -36.03 -10.04 -12.06
CA VAL A 147 -36.32 -10.13 -13.50
C VAL A 147 -35.03 -10.39 -14.28
N ALA A 148 -34.94 -11.64 -14.76
CA ALA A 148 -34.28 -12.13 -15.96
C ALA A 148 -32.97 -11.46 -16.43
N GLY A 149 -31.89 -12.24 -16.39
CA GLY A 149 -30.77 -12.03 -17.31
C GLY A 149 -29.44 -12.41 -16.70
N ASN A 150 -28.95 -13.59 -17.08
CA ASN A 150 -27.58 -14.03 -16.94
C ASN A 150 -26.67 -13.04 -17.71
N LYS A 151 -26.40 -11.86 -17.14
CA LYS A 151 -25.43 -10.91 -17.67
C LYS A 151 -24.15 -11.05 -16.87
N THR A 152 -23.19 -11.76 -17.46
CA THR A 152 -21.79 -11.31 -17.45
C THR A 152 -21.81 -9.84 -17.84
N SER A 153 -21.97 -8.99 -16.85
CA SER A 153 -22.03 -7.56 -17.03
C SER A 153 -20.63 -7.07 -16.77
N SER A 154 -19.90 -6.84 -17.85
CA SER A 154 -19.01 -5.70 -17.95
C SER A 154 -19.84 -4.45 -17.66
N THR A 155 -20.19 -4.26 -16.39
CA THR A 155 -20.76 -3.02 -15.90
C THR A 155 -19.58 -2.07 -15.88
N SER A 156 -19.50 -1.24 -16.92
CA SER A 156 -18.90 0.08 -16.84
C SER A 156 -19.62 0.82 -15.71
N GLN A 157 -19.26 0.49 -14.47
CA GLN A 157 -19.76 1.18 -13.31
C GLN A 157 -19.06 2.51 -13.33
N SER A 158 -19.84 3.53 -13.72
CA SER A 158 -19.53 4.94 -13.61
C SER A 158 -18.60 5.20 -12.45
N SER A 159 -17.55 5.95 -12.74
CA SER A 159 -16.56 6.59 -11.88
C SER A 159 -17.05 6.85 -10.45
N THR A 160 -17.14 5.80 -9.64
CA THR A 160 -17.00 5.96 -8.20
C THR A 160 -15.51 6.20 -8.02
N ASP A 161 -15.11 7.27 -7.33
CA ASP A 161 -13.72 7.61 -7.10
C ASP A 161 -12.95 6.36 -6.67
N GLN A 162 -12.19 5.78 -7.61
CA GLN A 162 -11.37 4.61 -7.34
C GLN A 162 -10.26 5.10 -6.43
N THR A 163 -10.14 4.50 -5.25
CA THR A 163 -9.04 4.82 -4.36
C THR A 163 -7.74 4.30 -4.95
N ASN A 164 -6.60 4.88 -4.55
CA ASN A 164 -5.29 4.40 -5.03
C ASN A 164 -5.14 2.89 -4.75
N ASP A 165 -5.60 2.43 -3.59
CA ASP A 165 -5.66 1.02 -3.20
C ASP A 165 -6.41 0.16 -4.22
N ASP A 166 -7.57 0.62 -4.71
CA ASP A 166 -8.39 -0.13 -5.67
C ASP A 166 -7.63 -0.32 -7.00
N VAL A 167 -6.91 0.72 -7.44
CA VAL A 167 -6.13 0.67 -8.69
C VAL A 167 -4.88 -0.20 -8.53
N VAL A 168 -4.19 -0.12 -7.39
CA VAL A 168 -3.04 -0.98 -7.10
C VAL A 168 -3.44 -2.45 -7.06
N VAL A 169 -4.58 -2.78 -6.46
CA VAL A 169 -5.13 -4.15 -6.44
C VAL A 169 -5.47 -4.62 -7.84
N ALA A 170 -6.14 -3.79 -8.65
CA ALA A 170 -6.50 -4.13 -10.02
C ALA A 170 -5.24 -4.42 -10.86
N PHE A 171 -4.21 -3.59 -10.73
CA PHE A 171 -2.92 -3.81 -11.36
C PHE A 171 -2.23 -5.08 -10.84
N ALA A 172 -2.16 -5.29 -9.52
CA ALA A 172 -1.52 -6.45 -8.91
C ALA A 172 -2.17 -7.76 -9.36
N ASN A 173 -3.51 -7.83 -9.38
CA ASN A 173 -4.25 -8.97 -9.87
C ASN A 173 -4.01 -9.21 -11.37
N LYS A 174 -3.98 -8.14 -12.18
CA LYS A 174 -3.72 -8.22 -13.62
C LYS A 174 -2.33 -8.79 -13.94
N MET A 175 -1.34 -8.43 -13.13
CA MET A 175 0.05 -8.81 -13.32
C MET A 175 0.48 -10.07 -12.56
N GLY A 176 -0.39 -10.62 -11.71
CA GLY A 176 -0.06 -11.75 -10.85
C GLY A 176 0.89 -11.40 -9.69
N PHE A 177 0.93 -10.13 -9.28
CA PHE A 177 1.65 -9.70 -8.07
C PHE A 177 0.79 -9.79 -6.80
N SER A 178 -0.48 -10.12 -6.94
CA SER A 178 -1.39 -10.44 -5.84
C SER A 178 -1.11 -11.83 -5.26
N GLY A 179 -1.16 -11.98 -3.94
CA GLY A 179 -1.04 -13.26 -3.22
C GLY A 179 0.38 -13.64 -2.83
N ASP A 180 1.39 -13.19 -3.57
CA ASP A 180 2.79 -13.55 -3.32
C ASP A 180 3.43 -12.64 -2.26
N LYS A 181 3.96 -13.25 -1.19
CA LYS A 181 4.69 -12.55 -0.14
C LYS A 181 5.91 -11.84 -0.75
N GLY A 182 6.06 -10.56 -0.44
CA GLY A 182 7.29 -9.81 -0.70
C GLY A 182 7.24 -8.82 -1.86
N TYR A 183 6.14 -8.73 -2.63
CA TYR A 183 5.99 -7.64 -3.59
C TYR A 183 5.58 -6.32 -2.91
N GLN A 184 6.20 -5.23 -3.36
CA GLN A 184 5.85 -3.86 -3.01
C GLN A 184 5.47 -3.16 -4.31
N ILE A 185 4.31 -2.50 -4.32
CA ILE A 185 3.81 -1.81 -5.52
C ILE A 185 3.59 -0.36 -5.14
N VAL A 186 4.49 0.50 -5.62
CA VAL A 186 4.47 1.92 -5.30
C VAL A 186 3.96 2.69 -6.51
N GLN A 187 2.88 3.45 -6.33
CA GLN A 187 2.48 4.45 -7.33
C GLN A 187 3.52 5.57 -7.34
N THR A 188 4.19 5.74 -8.48
CA THR A 188 5.21 6.77 -8.66
C THR A 188 4.69 7.98 -9.45
N ASP A 189 3.62 7.82 -10.21
CA ASP A 189 3.05 8.88 -11.06
C ASP A 189 1.62 8.55 -11.49
N LYS A 190 0.87 9.57 -11.92
CA LYS A 190 -0.48 9.45 -12.48
C LYS A 190 -0.74 10.53 -13.52
N SER A 191 -1.19 10.13 -14.71
CA SER A 191 -1.69 11.02 -15.75
C SER A 191 -3.02 10.50 -16.30
N GLY A 192 -4.10 11.21 -15.97
CA GLY A 192 -5.47 10.77 -16.29
C GLY A 192 -5.76 9.38 -15.69
N ASN A 193 -6.04 8.42 -16.57
CA ASN A 193 -6.33 7.02 -16.24
C ASN A 193 -5.11 6.11 -16.29
N THR A 194 -3.94 6.66 -16.60
CA THR A 194 -2.68 5.92 -16.67
C THR A 194 -1.85 6.17 -15.41
N TYR A 195 -1.53 5.08 -14.73
CA TYR A 195 -0.76 5.03 -13.49
C TYR A 195 0.63 4.47 -13.77
N LYS A 196 1.66 5.03 -13.13
CA LYS A 196 3.02 4.48 -13.17
C LYS A 196 3.31 3.77 -11.85
N PHE A 197 3.58 2.47 -11.92
CA PHE A 197 3.89 1.64 -10.76
C PHE A 197 5.34 1.18 -10.80
N GLU A 198 6.04 1.36 -9.69
CA GLU A 198 7.29 0.66 -9.43
C GLU A 198 6.97 -0.60 -8.65
N VAL A 199 7.40 -1.76 -9.16
CA VAL A 199 7.22 -3.04 -8.50
C VAL A 199 8.58 -3.51 -8.02
N ARG A 200 8.68 -3.75 -6.72
CA ARG A 200 9.87 -4.35 -6.10
C ARG A 200 9.52 -5.68 -5.46
N ARG A 201 10.51 -6.55 -5.34
CA ARG A 201 10.42 -7.80 -4.58
C ARG A 201 11.49 -7.83 -3.51
N SER A 202 11.05 -7.90 -2.26
CA SER A 202 11.92 -8.17 -1.13
C SER A 202 12.59 -9.54 -1.25
N ASN A 203 13.84 -9.63 -0.83
CA ASN A 203 14.50 -10.90 -0.54
C ASN A 203 13.85 -11.57 0.69
N SER A 204 14.23 -12.81 0.98
CA SER A 204 13.57 -13.64 2.00
C SER A 204 13.58 -13.04 3.42
N ASP A 205 14.58 -12.22 3.76
CA ASP A 205 14.69 -11.56 5.07
C ASP A 205 14.16 -10.10 5.07
N ASN A 206 13.65 -9.63 3.93
CA ASN A 206 13.15 -8.27 3.68
C ASN A 206 14.17 -7.14 3.88
N THR A 207 15.47 -7.43 3.88
CA THR A 207 16.52 -6.40 4.02
C THR A 207 16.84 -5.68 2.71
N VAL A 208 16.58 -6.31 1.56
CA VAL A 208 16.86 -5.75 0.23
C VAL A 208 15.65 -5.97 -0.68
N ALA A 209 15.14 -4.89 -1.26
CA ALA A 209 14.06 -4.93 -2.25
C ALA A 209 14.62 -4.69 -3.66
N ASN A 210 14.53 -5.72 -4.51
CA ASN A 210 15.01 -5.68 -5.90
C ASN A 210 13.92 -5.15 -6.83
N LEU A 211 14.29 -4.30 -7.80
CA LEU A 211 13.36 -3.83 -8.82
C LEU A 211 12.94 -5.00 -9.72
N VAL A 212 11.63 -5.22 -9.81
CA VAL A 212 11.00 -6.18 -10.73
C VAL A 212 10.71 -5.49 -12.05
N GLY A 213 10.19 -4.26 -11.96
CA GLY A 213 10.06 -3.37 -13.09
C GLY A 213 9.26 -2.11 -12.79
N ILE A 214 9.24 -1.21 -13.77
CA ILE A 214 8.38 -0.03 -13.80
C ILE A 214 7.32 -0.28 -14.86
N TYR A 215 6.06 -0.08 -14.51
CA TYR A 215 4.91 -0.38 -15.35
C TYR A 215 4.03 0.86 -15.53
N GLN A 216 3.46 1.03 -16.71
CA GLN A 216 2.27 1.85 -16.91
C GLN A 216 1.05 0.95 -16.91
N TYR A 217 0.00 1.38 -16.20
CA TYR A 217 -1.28 0.70 -16.14
C TYR A 217 -2.40 1.68 -16.42
N ASN A 218 -3.23 1.38 -17.41
CA ASN A 218 -4.46 2.13 -17.63
C ASN A 218 -5.63 1.45 -16.89
N ASN A 219 -6.20 2.13 -15.89
CA ASN A 219 -7.25 1.56 -15.05
C ASN A 219 -8.62 1.42 -15.75
N GLN A 220 -8.82 2.07 -16.90
CA GLN A 220 -10.04 1.93 -17.70
C GLN A 220 -9.97 0.76 -18.67
N THR A 221 -8.83 0.61 -19.38
CA THR A 221 -8.68 -0.43 -20.40
C THR A 221 -8.05 -1.71 -19.85
N GLY A 222 -7.43 -1.64 -18.68
CA GLY A 222 -6.63 -2.73 -18.12
C GLY A 222 -5.32 -2.99 -18.86
N ALA A 223 -4.92 -2.10 -19.79
CA ALA A 223 -3.67 -2.22 -20.53
C ALA A 223 -2.47 -2.02 -19.61
N VAL A 224 -1.47 -2.89 -19.73
CA VAL A 224 -0.21 -2.80 -18.99
C VAL A 224 0.95 -2.72 -19.97
N THR A 225 1.91 -1.83 -19.71
CA THR A 225 3.17 -1.73 -20.46
C THR A 225 4.33 -1.69 -19.49
N LYS A 226 5.30 -2.60 -19.63
CA LYS A 226 6.56 -2.54 -18.87
C LYS A 226 7.48 -1.51 -19.53
N LEU A 227 8.00 -0.58 -18.73
CA LEU A 227 8.92 0.48 -19.17
C LEU A 227 10.40 0.10 -18.95
N SER A 228 10.68 -0.65 -17.89
CA SER A 228 12.01 -1.16 -17.50
C SER A 228 11.83 -2.39 -16.62
#